data_AF-A0A840F313-F1
#
_entry.id   AF-A0A840F313-F1
#
_cell.length_a   1.000
_cell.length_b   1.000
_cell.length_c   1.000
_cell.angle_alpha   90.00
_cell.angle_beta   90.00
_cell.angle_gamma   90.00
#
_symmetry.space_group_name_H-M   'P 1'
#
loop_
_entity.id
_entity.type
_entity.pdbx_description
1 polymer ?
#
loop_
_entity_poly.entity_id
_entity_poly.type
_entity_poly.pdbx_seq_one_letter_code
_entity_poly.pdbx_strand_id
1 'polypeptide(L)'
;MRTFAAAIALSAAVIASPAMAAVQGTTTATFSDAKPTTAVYTGMGTNAITWGTATSGSQVNRLTFGANTPFSATLGQQFKIGSISYYNGTIENGTELTSVGLNLAFNFADPAIGAFTKSFTLGLTSTPNTGTADQNADFVTFPSFNTTDTFTVNGQAYQFKLLGLTNVVGDGFLSSNASQFNVREGGNASADVFGILSAVPEPTTWAMMLVGFGMVGASARYRRRSVKAAITA
;
A
#
# COMPACT_ATOMS: atom_id res chain seq x y z
N MET A 1 59.12 29.45 28.37
CA MET A 1 58.08 29.85 27.41
C MET A 1 57.75 28.65 26.52
N ARG A 2 56.79 27.79 26.92
CA ARG A 2 56.26 26.69 26.10
C ARG A 2 54.82 26.40 26.53
N THR A 3 53.86 26.92 25.78
CA THR A 3 52.43 26.68 25.92
C THR A 3 52.05 25.39 25.22
N PHE A 4 51.50 24.40 25.94
CA PHE A 4 50.84 23.24 25.36
C PHE A 4 49.36 23.56 25.15
N ALA A 5 48.92 23.66 23.90
CA ALA A 5 47.51 23.77 23.54
C ALA A 5 46.91 22.36 23.45
N ALA A 6 45.94 22.04 24.30
CA ALA A 6 45.15 20.82 24.20
C ALA A 6 44.04 21.03 23.16
N ALA A 7 44.13 20.34 22.03
CA ALA A 7 43.07 20.29 21.04
C ALA A 7 41.96 19.33 21.51
N ILE A 8 40.78 19.87 21.79
CA ILE A 8 39.56 19.09 22.03
C ILE A 8 39.03 18.67 20.66
N ALA A 9 39.18 17.39 20.32
CA ALA A 9 38.54 16.79 19.16
C ALA A 9 37.05 16.60 19.47
N LEU A 10 36.19 17.41 18.85
CA LEU A 10 34.74 17.24 18.89
C LEU A 10 34.37 16.14 17.88
N SER A 11 34.18 14.90 18.36
CA SER A 11 33.62 13.83 17.54
C SER A 11 32.14 14.12 17.30
N ALA A 12 31.80 14.56 16.08
CA ALA A 12 30.42 14.60 15.62
C ALA A 12 29.91 13.16 15.51
N ALA A 13 29.03 12.77 16.43
CA ALA A 13 28.25 11.54 16.27
C ALA A 13 27.35 11.73 15.05
N VAL A 14 27.69 11.09 13.95
CA VAL A 14 26.76 10.90 12.83
C VAL A 14 25.60 10.11 13.39
N ILE A 15 24.47 10.77 13.62
CA ILE A 15 23.21 10.07 13.88
C ILE A 15 22.82 9.48 12.53
N ALA A 16 23.25 8.24 12.28
CA ALA A 16 22.68 7.46 11.20
C ALA A 16 21.17 7.41 11.44
N SER A 17 20.38 7.96 10.53
CA SER A 17 18.95 7.67 10.49
C SER A 17 18.79 6.14 10.56
N PRO A 18 17.87 5.60 11.39
CA PRO A 18 17.70 4.15 11.44
C PRO A 18 17.43 3.67 10.02
N ALA A 19 18.32 2.82 9.50
CA ALA A 19 18.14 2.23 8.19
C ALA A 19 16.77 1.56 8.16
N MET A 20 15.91 1.97 7.24
CA MET A 20 14.59 1.36 7.07
C MET A 20 14.81 -0.12 6.72
N ALA A 21 14.25 -1.02 7.51
CA ALA A 21 14.50 -2.45 7.35
C ALA A 21 13.88 -2.96 6.05
N ALA A 22 14.64 -3.72 5.26
CA ALA A 22 14.11 -4.45 4.13
C ALA A 22 13.28 -5.65 4.61
N VAL A 23 12.23 -5.96 3.86
CA VAL A 23 11.33 -7.09 4.10
C VAL A 23 11.05 -7.79 2.78
N GLN A 24 11.16 -9.11 2.77
CA GLN A 24 10.83 -9.97 1.66
C GLN A 24 9.64 -10.86 2.01
N GLY A 25 8.86 -11.21 0.99
CA GLY A 25 7.67 -12.02 1.22
C GLY A 25 7.01 -12.51 -0.06
N THR A 26 5.87 -13.13 0.13
CA THR A 26 4.99 -13.58 -0.96
C THR A 26 3.64 -12.92 -0.86
N THR A 27 3.04 -12.65 -2.01
CA THR A 27 1.67 -12.14 -2.10
C THR A 27 0.87 -13.07 -2.97
N THR A 28 -0.36 -13.39 -2.56
CA THR A 28 -1.35 -14.05 -3.41
C THR A 28 -2.62 -13.21 -3.49
N ALA A 29 -3.40 -13.44 -4.54
CA ALA A 29 -4.64 -12.72 -4.78
C ALA A 29 -5.76 -13.69 -5.14
N THR A 30 -6.95 -13.46 -4.59
CA THR A 30 -8.16 -14.20 -4.97
C THR A 30 -9.35 -13.26 -5.08
N PHE A 31 -10.26 -13.54 -6.02
CA PHE A 31 -11.54 -12.87 -6.14
C PHE A 31 -12.63 -13.59 -5.31
N SER A 32 -13.53 -12.82 -4.71
CA SER A 32 -14.61 -13.30 -3.83
C SER A 32 -15.85 -12.41 -3.96
N ASP A 33 -16.97 -12.81 -3.35
CA ASP A 33 -18.13 -11.93 -3.12
C ASP A 33 -18.63 -11.14 -4.36
N ALA A 34 -18.62 -11.77 -5.54
CA ALA A 34 -19.09 -11.11 -6.75
C ALA A 34 -20.60 -10.78 -6.65
N LYS A 35 -20.97 -9.59 -7.13
CA LYS A 35 -22.34 -9.08 -7.16
C LYS A 35 -22.67 -8.42 -8.51
N PRO A 36 -23.95 -8.43 -8.92
CA PRO A 36 -25.07 -9.12 -8.27
C PRO A 36 -24.93 -10.65 -8.41
N THR A 37 -25.64 -11.42 -7.57
CA THR A 37 -25.62 -12.89 -7.64
C THR A 37 -26.30 -13.44 -8.90
N THR A 38 -27.04 -12.59 -9.62
CA THR A 38 -27.66 -12.89 -10.91
C THR A 38 -26.72 -12.73 -12.09
N ALA A 39 -25.55 -12.11 -11.90
CA ALA A 39 -24.55 -11.96 -12.95
C ALA A 39 -24.01 -13.33 -13.42
N VAL A 40 -23.55 -13.38 -14.66
CA VAL A 40 -22.92 -14.58 -15.22
C VAL A 40 -21.41 -14.45 -15.02
N TYR A 41 -20.79 -15.31 -14.21
CA TYR A 41 -19.35 -15.23 -13.96
C TYR A 41 -18.70 -16.58 -13.68
N THR A 42 -17.38 -16.65 -13.86
CA THR A 42 -16.54 -17.80 -13.48
C THR A 42 -15.20 -17.35 -12.90
N GLY A 43 -14.49 -18.23 -12.19
CA GLY A 43 -13.15 -17.94 -11.65
C GLY A 43 -13.12 -17.44 -10.19
N MET A 44 -14.24 -17.50 -9.46
CA MET A 44 -14.28 -17.18 -8.03
C MET A 44 -13.27 -18.02 -7.23
N GLY A 45 -12.60 -17.41 -6.25
CA GLY A 45 -11.55 -18.04 -5.46
C GLY A 45 -10.20 -18.13 -6.15
N THR A 46 -10.07 -17.64 -7.39
CA THR A 46 -8.81 -17.58 -8.14
C THR A 46 -8.34 -16.13 -8.34
N ASN A 47 -7.16 -15.93 -8.91
CA ASN A 47 -6.63 -14.61 -9.21
C ASN A 47 -7.20 -13.99 -10.52
N ALA A 48 -8.16 -14.64 -11.16
CA ALA A 48 -8.84 -14.15 -12.35
C ALA A 48 -10.34 -14.41 -12.27
N ILE A 49 -11.14 -13.43 -12.67
CA ILE A 49 -12.59 -13.56 -12.79
C ILE A 49 -13.02 -13.10 -14.18
N THR A 50 -13.93 -13.86 -14.80
CA THR A 50 -14.59 -13.46 -16.05
C THR A 50 -16.07 -13.26 -15.80
N TRP A 51 -16.70 -12.33 -16.52
CA TRP A 51 -18.14 -12.09 -16.40
C TRP A 51 -18.81 -11.62 -17.68
N GLY A 52 -20.13 -11.79 -17.68
CA GLY A 52 -21.04 -11.45 -18.76
C GLY A 52 -21.21 -12.57 -19.79
N THR A 53 -22.27 -12.46 -20.58
CA THR A 53 -22.46 -13.23 -21.80
C THR A 53 -21.98 -12.39 -22.97
N ALA A 54 -20.95 -12.86 -23.70
CA ALA A 54 -20.39 -12.11 -24.81
C ALA A 54 -21.40 -11.95 -25.96
N THR A 55 -21.51 -10.72 -26.47
CA THR A 55 -22.23 -10.46 -27.73
C THR A 55 -21.45 -11.03 -28.92
N SER A 56 -22.15 -11.23 -30.06
CA SER A 56 -21.54 -11.80 -31.27
C SER A 56 -20.31 -11.01 -31.72
N GLY A 57 -19.17 -11.69 -31.86
CA GLY A 57 -17.91 -11.08 -32.28
C GLY A 57 -17.10 -10.43 -31.15
N SER A 58 -17.58 -10.50 -29.90
CA SER A 58 -16.87 -10.01 -28.72
C SER A 58 -16.45 -11.15 -27.79
N GLN A 59 -15.81 -10.81 -26.67
CA GLN A 59 -15.48 -11.75 -25.60
C GLN A 59 -16.09 -11.26 -24.29
N VAL A 60 -16.09 -12.14 -23.28
CA VAL A 60 -16.51 -11.78 -21.92
C VAL A 60 -15.50 -10.84 -21.29
N ASN A 61 -15.97 -10.04 -20.33
CA ASN A 61 -15.08 -9.24 -19.50
C ASN A 61 -14.14 -10.14 -18.69
N ARG A 62 -12.90 -9.70 -18.47
CA ARG A 62 -11.93 -10.45 -17.67
C ARG A 62 -11.04 -9.54 -16.84
N LEU A 63 -11.08 -9.73 -15.53
CA LEU A 63 -10.19 -9.07 -14.57
C LEU A 63 -9.21 -10.09 -14.00
N THR A 64 -7.93 -9.75 -13.94
CA THR A 64 -6.87 -10.61 -13.38
C THR A 64 -5.96 -9.81 -12.49
N PHE A 65 -5.62 -10.35 -11.32
CA PHE A 65 -4.58 -9.78 -10.45
C PHE A 65 -3.31 -10.63 -10.55
N GLY A 66 -2.26 -10.07 -11.14
CA GLY A 66 -0.93 -10.66 -11.14
C GLY A 66 -0.17 -10.19 -9.90
N ALA A 67 -0.06 -11.05 -8.88
CA ALA A 67 0.69 -10.72 -7.69
C ALA A 67 2.20 -10.59 -7.99
N ASN A 68 2.85 -9.57 -7.42
CA ASN A 68 4.29 -9.47 -7.42
C ASN A 68 4.82 -10.41 -6.33
N THR A 69 5.24 -11.60 -6.73
CA THR A 69 5.68 -12.64 -5.80
C THR A 69 6.88 -13.42 -6.37
N PRO A 70 7.97 -13.61 -5.60
CA PRO A 70 8.23 -12.95 -4.31
C PRO A 70 8.36 -11.43 -4.47
N PHE A 71 8.07 -10.66 -3.43
CA PHE A 71 8.32 -9.22 -3.39
C PHE A 71 9.46 -8.90 -2.42
N SER A 72 10.09 -7.75 -2.66
CA SER A 72 10.97 -7.08 -1.71
C SER A 72 10.45 -5.67 -1.48
N ALA A 73 10.43 -5.24 -0.23
CA ALA A 73 9.94 -3.95 0.21
C ALA A 73 10.89 -3.38 1.27
N THR A 74 10.86 -2.07 1.44
CA THR A 74 11.57 -1.40 2.54
C THR A 74 10.53 -0.77 3.44
N LEU A 75 10.56 -1.05 4.75
CA LEU A 75 9.57 -0.53 5.69
C LEU A 75 9.50 0.99 5.65
N GLY A 76 8.34 1.54 5.33
CA GLY A 76 8.05 2.97 5.17
C GLY A 76 8.29 3.50 3.76
N GLN A 77 8.66 2.65 2.81
CA GLN A 77 8.73 2.97 1.39
C GLN A 77 7.60 2.29 0.62
N GLN A 78 7.21 2.88 -0.51
CA GLN A 78 6.28 2.23 -1.43
C GLN A 78 6.91 0.99 -2.06
N PHE A 79 6.09 -0.03 -2.29
CA PHE A 79 6.47 -1.22 -3.05
C PHE A 79 5.31 -1.67 -3.94
N LYS A 80 5.65 -2.33 -5.06
CA LYS A 80 4.67 -2.90 -5.98
C LYS A 80 4.10 -4.19 -5.37
N ILE A 81 2.79 -4.21 -5.17
CA ILE A 81 2.05 -5.38 -4.69
C ILE A 81 1.77 -6.35 -5.84
N GLY A 82 1.49 -5.80 -7.03
CA GLY A 82 1.12 -6.57 -8.21
C GLY A 82 0.62 -5.66 -9.32
N SER A 83 -0.04 -6.25 -10.30
CA SER A 83 -0.69 -5.54 -11.40
C SER A 83 -2.11 -6.06 -11.57
N ILE A 84 -3.06 -5.15 -11.75
CA ILE A 84 -4.42 -5.46 -12.16
C ILE A 84 -4.50 -5.36 -13.68
N SER A 85 -5.03 -6.39 -14.35
CA SER A 85 -5.22 -6.43 -15.79
C SER A 85 -6.69 -6.59 -16.10
N TYR A 86 -7.20 -5.78 -17.02
CA TYR A 86 -8.59 -5.80 -17.43
C TYR A 86 -8.67 -5.89 -18.96
N TYR A 87 -9.39 -6.91 -19.42
CA TYR A 87 -9.91 -6.99 -20.79
C TYR A 87 -11.37 -6.58 -20.76
N ASN A 88 -11.69 -5.51 -21.50
CA ASN A 88 -13.04 -4.99 -21.62
C ASN A 88 -13.69 -5.55 -22.90
N GLY A 89 -14.67 -6.42 -22.73
CA GLY A 89 -15.44 -7.03 -23.80
C GLY A 89 -16.89 -6.58 -23.76
N THR A 90 -17.57 -6.70 -24.90
CA THR A 90 -18.95 -6.28 -25.06
C THR A 90 -19.91 -7.42 -24.70
N ILE A 91 -20.64 -7.24 -23.61
CA ILE A 91 -21.52 -8.26 -23.02
C ILE A 91 -23.01 -7.88 -23.11
N GLU A 92 -23.88 -8.87 -22.97
CA GLU A 92 -25.33 -8.66 -22.89
C GLU A 92 -25.73 -7.96 -21.58
N ASN A 93 -26.66 -7.01 -21.68
CA ASN A 93 -27.17 -6.27 -20.52
C ASN A 93 -27.86 -7.21 -19.51
N GLY A 94 -27.63 -6.99 -18.21
CA GLY A 94 -28.12 -7.82 -17.11
C GLY A 94 -27.22 -9.01 -16.78
N THR A 95 -26.10 -9.19 -17.49
CA THR A 95 -25.12 -10.25 -17.23
C THR A 95 -23.86 -9.75 -16.53
N GLU A 96 -23.72 -8.43 -16.39
CA GLU A 96 -22.59 -7.75 -15.80
C GLU A 96 -22.44 -7.95 -14.28
N LEU A 97 -21.19 -7.89 -13.82
CA LEU A 97 -20.89 -7.68 -12.41
C LEU A 97 -20.86 -6.18 -12.11
N THR A 98 -21.36 -5.80 -10.93
CA THR A 98 -21.26 -4.44 -10.39
C THR A 98 -20.22 -4.32 -9.28
N SER A 99 -19.81 -5.43 -8.67
CA SER A 99 -18.70 -5.45 -7.72
C SER A 99 -18.08 -6.83 -7.54
N VAL A 100 -16.83 -6.89 -7.11
CA VAL A 100 -16.15 -8.11 -6.70
C VAL A 100 -15.17 -7.82 -5.55
N GLY A 101 -15.07 -8.73 -4.60
CA GLY A 101 -14.04 -8.69 -3.56
C GLY A 101 -12.68 -9.13 -4.10
N LEU A 102 -11.62 -8.36 -3.84
CA LEU A 102 -10.22 -8.73 -4.06
C LEU A 102 -9.56 -8.96 -2.71
N ASN A 103 -9.15 -10.20 -2.44
CA ASN A 103 -8.41 -10.58 -1.25
C ASN A 103 -6.93 -10.69 -1.58
N LEU A 104 -6.11 -9.89 -0.91
CA LEU A 104 -4.66 -9.94 -0.99
C LEU A 104 -4.13 -10.56 0.30
N ALA A 105 -3.47 -11.70 0.19
CA ALA A 105 -2.80 -12.35 1.31
C ALA A 105 -1.30 -12.13 1.18
N PHE A 106 -0.72 -11.49 2.19
CA PHE A 106 0.71 -11.23 2.30
C PHE A 106 1.32 -12.16 3.34
N ASN A 107 2.48 -12.70 3.03
CA ASN A 107 3.34 -13.41 3.98
C ASN A 107 4.73 -12.80 3.95
N PHE A 108 5.09 -12.07 5.01
CA PHE A 108 6.40 -11.44 5.17
C PHE A 108 7.34 -12.43 5.84
N ALA A 109 8.25 -13.00 5.06
CA ALA A 109 9.06 -14.15 5.44
C ALA A 109 10.48 -13.78 5.90
N ASP A 110 11.03 -12.64 5.47
CA ASP A 110 12.39 -12.22 5.83
C ASP A 110 12.51 -10.69 6.00
N PRO A 111 12.62 -10.16 7.24
CA PRO A 111 12.44 -10.90 8.48
C PRO A 111 11.01 -11.47 8.57
N ALA A 112 10.84 -12.55 9.31
CA ALA A 112 9.52 -13.17 9.50
C ALA A 112 8.63 -12.25 10.34
N ILE A 113 7.90 -11.36 9.66
CA ILE A 113 6.93 -10.43 10.24
C ILE A 113 5.53 -11.06 10.26
N GLY A 114 5.32 -12.21 9.59
CA GLY A 114 4.06 -12.95 9.64
C GLY A 114 3.13 -12.68 8.47
N ALA A 115 1.90 -13.17 8.59
CA ALA A 115 0.89 -13.11 7.53
C ALA A 115 -0.23 -12.12 7.84
N PHE A 116 -0.70 -11.44 6.81
CA PHE A 116 -1.80 -10.48 6.87
C PHE A 116 -2.64 -10.61 5.60
N THR A 117 -3.97 -10.54 5.75
CA THR A 117 -4.88 -10.53 4.60
C THR A 117 -5.66 -9.23 4.59
N LYS A 118 -5.74 -8.60 3.42
CA LYS A 118 -6.58 -7.43 3.17
C LYS A 118 -7.57 -7.71 2.07
N SER A 119 -8.83 -7.45 2.37
CA SER A 119 -9.93 -7.54 1.41
C SER A 119 -10.37 -6.15 0.98
N PHE A 120 -10.61 -5.98 -0.30
CA PHE A 120 -11.13 -4.77 -0.92
C PHE A 120 -12.37 -5.12 -1.72
N THR A 121 -13.42 -4.32 -1.64
CA THR A 121 -14.52 -4.41 -2.61
C THR A 121 -14.20 -3.50 -3.79
N LEU A 122 -13.97 -4.09 -4.96
CA LEU A 122 -13.85 -3.36 -6.22
C LEU A 122 -15.24 -3.12 -6.79
N GLY A 123 -15.52 -1.88 -7.17
CA GLY A 123 -16.68 -1.56 -8.01
C GLY A 123 -16.37 -1.89 -9.46
N LEU A 124 -17.33 -2.42 -10.19
CA LEU A 124 -17.23 -2.71 -11.61
C LEU A 124 -18.37 -1.97 -12.31
N THR A 125 -18.05 -1.26 -13.38
CA THR A 125 -19.06 -0.55 -14.17
C THR A 125 -18.89 -0.92 -15.63
N SER A 126 -19.95 -1.49 -16.21
CA SER A 126 -20.09 -1.62 -17.66
C SER A 126 -20.86 -0.44 -18.23
N THR A 127 -20.26 0.24 -19.20
CA THR A 127 -20.75 1.48 -19.78
C THR A 127 -21.52 1.21 -21.08
N PRO A 128 -22.59 1.95 -21.38
CA PRO A 128 -23.24 1.82 -22.69
C PRO A 128 -22.34 2.30 -23.83
N ASN A 129 -22.14 1.46 -24.83
CA ASN A 129 -21.31 1.71 -26.02
C ASN A 129 -21.95 2.68 -27.03
N THR A 130 -22.15 3.93 -26.64
CA THR A 130 -22.93 4.93 -27.39
C THR A 130 -22.18 6.25 -27.63
N GLY A 131 -21.02 6.43 -27.02
CA GLY A 131 -20.18 7.63 -27.11
C GLY A 131 -18.82 7.38 -27.78
N THR A 132 -17.84 8.21 -27.43
CA THR A 132 -16.45 8.06 -27.86
C THR A 132 -15.79 6.84 -27.22
N ALA A 133 -14.62 6.44 -27.72
CA ALA A 133 -13.89 5.29 -27.17
C ALA A 133 -13.61 5.40 -25.66
N ASP A 134 -13.33 6.62 -25.15
CA ASP A 134 -13.12 6.86 -23.72
C ASP A 134 -14.43 6.88 -22.92
N GLN A 135 -15.52 7.35 -23.53
CA GLN A 135 -16.85 7.36 -22.88
C GLN A 135 -17.46 5.97 -22.78
N ASN A 136 -17.09 5.07 -23.69
CA ASN A 136 -17.48 3.66 -23.70
C ASN A 136 -16.51 2.77 -22.91
N ALA A 137 -15.53 3.35 -22.21
CA ALA A 137 -14.59 2.54 -21.45
C ALA A 137 -15.27 2.03 -20.17
N ASP A 138 -15.31 0.71 -20.00
CA ASP A 138 -15.64 0.09 -18.73
C ASP A 138 -14.53 0.36 -17.71
N PHE A 139 -14.90 0.35 -16.43
CA PHE A 139 -13.93 0.67 -15.38
C PHE A 139 -14.09 -0.11 -14.09
N VAL A 140 -12.93 -0.34 -13.48
CA VAL A 140 -12.78 -0.91 -12.15
C VAL A 140 -12.51 0.22 -11.17
N THR A 141 -13.39 0.38 -10.18
CA THR A 141 -13.23 1.35 -9.10
C THR A 141 -12.63 0.68 -7.88
N PHE A 142 -11.49 1.17 -7.42
CA PHE A 142 -10.90 0.76 -6.16
C PHE A 142 -11.53 1.56 -5.00
N PRO A 143 -11.67 0.96 -3.80
CA PRO A 143 -12.09 1.69 -2.63
C PRO A 143 -11.03 2.72 -2.24
N SER A 144 -11.37 3.63 -1.33
CA SER A 144 -10.46 4.72 -0.94
C SER A 144 -9.09 4.19 -0.49
N PHE A 145 -8.03 4.67 -1.15
CA PHE A 145 -6.62 4.41 -0.80
C PHE A 145 -6.17 5.09 0.50
N ASN A 146 -7.08 5.64 1.31
CA ASN A 146 -6.74 6.38 2.52
C ASN A 146 -6.88 5.57 3.81
N THR A 147 -7.28 4.30 3.71
CA THR A 147 -7.38 3.42 4.88
C THR A 147 -6.02 2.86 5.26
N THR A 148 -5.64 3.02 6.53
CA THR A 148 -4.49 2.36 7.12
C THR A 148 -4.97 1.19 7.96
N ASP A 149 -4.43 0.01 7.69
CA ASP A 149 -4.67 -1.19 8.47
C ASP A 149 -3.53 -1.41 9.44
N THR A 150 -3.86 -1.64 10.70
CA THR A 150 -2.88 -1.97 11.73
C THR A 150 -2.98 -3.43 12.09
N PHE A 151 -1.84 -4.11 12.17
CA PHE A 151 -1.76 -5.47 12.66
C PHE A 151 -0.55 -5.61 13.57
N THR A 152 -0.58 -6.59 14.48
CA THR A 152 0.49 -6.82 15.44
C THR A 152 1.06 -8.21 15.22
N VAL A 153 2.38 -8.29 15.12
CA VAL A 153 3.08 -9.58 15.10
C VAL A 153 4.24 -9.54 16.08
N ASN A 154 4.32 -10.58 16.94
CA ASN A 154 5.32 -10.70 18.00
C ASN A 154 5.41 -9.47 18.90
N GLY A 155 4.29 -8.80 19.18
CA GLY A 155 4.23 -7.59 20.00
C GLY A 155 4.52 -6.28 19.26
N GLN A 156 5.06 -6.34 18.04
CA GLN A 156 5.33 -5.17 17.21
C GLN A 156 4.12 -4.84 16.33
N ALA A 157 3.65 -3.60 16.39
CA ALA A 157 2.59 -3.13 15.51
C ALA A 157 3.16 -2.67 14.16
N TYR A 158 2.44 -3.00 13.09
CA TYR A 158 2.72 -2.60 11.72
C TYR A 158 1.49 -1.94 11.11
N GLN A 159 1.72 -1.06 10.16
CA GLN A 159 0.69 -0.40 9.38
C GLN A 159 0.87 -0.72 7.91
N PHE A 160 -0.22 -1.10 7.25
CA PHE A 160 -0.30 -1.25 5.80
C PHE A 160 -1.27 -0.24 5.22
N LYS A 161 -0.90 0.35 4.09
CA LYS A 161 -1.79 1.25 3.34
C LYS A 161 -1.64 0.99 1.85
N LEU A 162 -2.77 0.82 1.16
CA LEU A 162 -2.84 0.81 -0.31
C LEU A 162 -2.68 2.26 -0.80
N LEU A 163 -1.79 2.53 -1.76
CA LEU A 163 -1.49 3.89 -2.20
C LEU A 163 -2.26 4.30 -3.46
N GLY A 164 -2.41 3.38 -4.41
CA GLY A 164 -3.10 3.66 -5.66
C GLY A 164 -2.61 2.83 -6.84
N LEU A 165 -3.07 3.25 -8.01
CA LEU A 165 -2.74 2.69 -9.32
C LEU A 165 -1.77 3.59 -10.07
N THR A 166 -0.85 3.01 -10.83
CA THR A 166 0.06 3.74 -11.72
C THR A 166 0.53 2.86 -12.88
N ASN A 167 1.44 3.36 -13.73
CA ASN A 167 2.08 2.61 -14.82
C ASN A 167 1.08 1.88 -15.71
N VAL A 168 0.11 2.62 -16.26
CA VAL A 168 -0.85 2.01 -17.19
C VAL A 168 -0.15 1.60 -18.48
N VAL A 169 -0.38 0.36 -18.90
CA VAL A 169 0.11 -0.20 -20.16
C VAL A 169 -1.08 -0.76 -20.94
N GLY A 170 -1.11 -0.54 -22.25
CA GLY A 170 -2.20 -1.00 -23.13
C GLY A 170 -3.27 0.06 -23.32
N ASP A 171 -4.49 -0.39 -23.65
CA ASP A 171 -5.58 0.48 -24.08
C ASP A 171 -6.48 0.96 -22.92
N GLY A 172 -5.84 1.50 -21.88
CA GLY A 172 -6.51 1.94 -20.68
C GLY A 172 -5.96 3.24 -20.13
N PHE A 173 -6.66 3.81 -19.15
CA PHE A 173 -6.28 5.06 -18.48
C PHE A 173 -6.83 5.12 -17.05
N LEU A 174 -6.25 5.99 -16.24
CA LEU A 174 -6.71 6.26 -14.88
C LEU A 174 -7.59 7.51 -14.84
N SER A 175 -8.58 7.52 -13.95
CA SER A 175 -9.26 8.76 -13.56
C SER A 175 -8.27 9.76 -12.93
N SER A 176 -8.66 11.04 -12.85
CA SER A 176 -7.80 12.11 -12.29
C SER A 176 -7.34 11.86 -10.85
N ASN A 177 -8.11 11.10 -10.07
CA ASN A 177 -7.78 10.69 -8.71
C ASN A 177 -7.17 9.27 -8.60
N ALA A 178 -6.83 8.65 -9.74
CA ALA A 178 -6.25 7.32 -9.86
C ALA A 178 -7.02 6.17 -9.17
N SER A 179 -8.29 6.38 -8.84
CA SER A 179 -9.16 5.38 -8.18
C SER A 179 -9.93 4.51 -9.15
N GLN A 180 -10.05 4.93 -10.41
CA GLN A 180 -10.70 4.17 -11.46
C GLN A 180 -9.69 3.81 -12.53
N PHE A 181 -9.69 2.53 -12.89
CA PHE A 181 -8.95 2.01 -14.02
C PHE A 181 -9.93 1.71 -15.15
N ASN A 182 -9.83 2.49 -16.21
CA ASN A 182 -10.73 2.46 -17.37
C ASN A 182 -10.03 1.73 -18.51
N VAL A 183 -10.74 0.88 -19.23
CA VAL A 183 -10.23 0.16 -20.40
C VAL A 183 -11.24 0.27 -21.53
N ARG A 184 -10.79 0.67 -22.71
CA ARG A 184 -11.67 0.87 -23.86
C ARG A 184 -12.23 -0.46 -24.37
N GLU A 185 -13.40 -0.40 -25.01
CA GLU A 185 -14.08 -1.57 -25.59
C GLU A 185 -13.17 -2.40 -26.52
N GLY A 186 -13.18 -3.72 -26.32
CA GLY A 186 -12.33 -4.68 -27.02
C GLY A 186 -10.85 -4.61 -26.64
N GLY A 187 -10.47 -3.67 -25.78
CA GLY A 187 -9.12 -3.40 -25.35
C GLY A 187 -8.67 -4.28 -24.19
N ASN A 188 -7.34 -4.34 -24.02
CA ASN A 188 -6.69 -4.91 -22.86
C ASN A 188 -5.70 -3.91 -22.29
N ALA A 189 -5.71 -3.74 -20.98
CA ALA A 189 -4.73 -2.91 -20.30
C ALA A 189 -4.39 -3.47 -18.92
N SER A 190 -3.29 -2.98 -18.35
CA SER A 190 -2.90 -3.24 -16.97
C SER A 190 -2.47 -1.98 -16.25
N ALA A 191 -2.68 -1.93 -14.94
CA ALA A 191 -2.13 -0.93 -14.04
C ALA A 191 -1.41 -1.59 -12.87
N ASP A 192 -0.32 -0.99 -12.42
CA ASP A 192 0.41 -1.43 -11.24
C ASP A 192 -0.28 -0.95 -9.96
N VAL A 193 -0.28 -1.81 -8.95
CA VAL A 193 -0.88 -1.56 -7.63
C VAL A 193 0.23 -1.43 -6.60
N PHE A 194 0.27 -0.30 -5.90
CA PHE A 194 1.29 0.02 -4.90
C PHE A 194 0.72 0.11 -3.49
N GLY A 195 1.54 -0.27 -2.51
CA GLY A 195 1.26 -0.06 -1.10
C GLY A 195 2.50 0.36 -0.33
N ILE A 196 2.30 0.69 0.93
CA ILE A 196 3.35 0.98 1.90
C ILE A 196 3.12 0.12 3.14
N LEU A 197 4.20 -0.45 3.66
CA LEU A 197 4.23 -1.18 4.92
C LEU A 197 5.18 -0.44 5.87
N SER A 198 4.74 -0.10 7.08
CA SER A 198 5.54 0.65 8.05
C SER A 198 5.49 -0.01 9.43
N ALA A 199 6.60 -0.03 10.16
CA ALA A 199 6.58 -0.38 11.59
C ALA A 199 6.05 0.79 12.42
N VAL A 200 5.22 0.49 13.42
CA VAL A 200 4.78 1.45 14.43
C VAL A 200 5.79 1.41 15.59
N PRO A 201 6.36 2.55 16.00
CA PRO A 201 7.26 2.58 17.16
C PRO A 201 6.56 2.11 18.43
N GLU A 202 7.21 1.26 19.22
CA GLU A 202 6.67 0.82 20.50
C GLU A 202 6.42 2.01 21.45
N PRO A 203 5.32 2.02 22.23
CA PRO A 203 5.04 3.06 23.22
C PRO A 203 6.17 3.30 24.24
N THR A 204 6.97 2.27 24.53
CA THR A 204 8.16 2.34 25.39
C THR A 204 9.23 3.30 24.84
N THR A 205 9.32 3.44 23.51
CA THR A 205 10.22 4.41 22.87
C THR A 205 9.87 5.84 23.29
N TRP A 206 8.57 6.15 23.34
CA TRP A 206 8.08 7.46 23.78
C TRP A 206 8.37 7.68 25.27
N ALA A 207 8.15 6.66 26.09
CA ALA A 207 8.46 6.72 27.53
C ALA A 207 9.97 6.94 27.77
N MET A 208 10.84 6.23 27.05
CA MET A 208 12.29 6.39 27.16
C MET A 208 12.76 7.76 26.67
N MET A 209 12.17 8.31 25.60
CA MET A 209 12.44 9.68 25.16
C MET A 209 12.01 10.70 26.21
N LEU A 210 10.82 10.56 26.79
CA LEU A 210 10.34 11.45 27.85
C LEU A 210 11.22 11.38 29.11
N VAL A 211 11.64 10.18 29.51
CA VAL A 211 12.59 9.98 30.61
C VAL A 211 13.94 10.61 30.28
N GLY A 212 14.47 10.38 29.07
CA GLY A 212 15.72 10.97 28.58
C GLY A 212 15.69 12.50 28.61
N PHE A 213 14.67 13.12 28.01
CA PHE A 213 14.48 14.57 28.03
C PHE A 213 14.25 15.10 29.45
N GLY A 214 13.52 14.38 30.28
CA GLY A 214 13.32 14.70 31.69
C GLY A 214 14.64 14.76 32.47
N MET A 215 15.53 13.78 32.27
CA MET A 215 16.83 13.73 32.92
C MET A 215 17.77 14.85 32.44
N VAL A 216 17.78 15.15 31.13
CA VAL A 216 18.57 16.27 30.58
C VAL A 216 18.05 17.61 31.13
N GLY A 217 16.73 17.81 31.18
CA GLY A 217 16.14 19.01 31.78
C GLY A 217 16.47 19.16 33.26
N ALA A 218 16.37 18.07 34.03
CA ALA A 218 16.70 18.06 35.46
C ALA A 218 18.18 18.39 35.73
N SER A 219 19.10 17.78 34.97
CA SER A 219 20.55 18.02 35.12
C SER A 219 20.95 19.45 34.73
N ALA A 220 20.36 20.01 33.67
CA ALA A 220 20.57 21.42 33.29
C ALA A 220 20.07 22.39 34.37
N ARG A 221 18.93 22.10 34.99
CA ARG A 221 18.39 22.91 36.10
C ARG A 221 19.25 22.80 37.36
N TYR A 222 19.79 21.62 37.65
CA TYR A 222 20.69 21.41 38.79
C TYR A 222 21.96 22.25 38.66
N ARG A 223 22.62 22.25 37.49
CA ARG A 223 23.85 23.04 37.25
C ARG A 223 23.65 24.55 37.43
N ARG A 224 22.47 25.10 37.10
CA ARG A 224 22.18 26.54 37.28
C ARG A 224 22.06 26.94 38.75
N ARG A 225 21.76 26.01 39.66
CA ARG A 225 21.71 26.30 41.11
C ARG A 225 23.12 26.39 41.72
N SER A 226 24.09 25.69 41.17
CA SER A 226 25.48 25.67 41.65
C SER A 226 26.25 26.98 41.39
N VAL A 227 25.79 27.83 40.47
CA VAL A 227 26.50 29.06 40.05
C VAL A 227 26.22 30.27 40.96
N LYS A 228 25.26 30.19 41.90
CA LYS A 228 24.94 31.31 42.81
C LYS A 228 25.67 31.31 44.17
N ALA A 229 26.70 30.47 44.37
CA ALA A 229 27.34 30.29 45.68
C ALA A 229 28.77 30.85 45.80
N ALA A 230 29.22 31.75 44.92
CA ALA A 230 30.55 32.37 45.02
C ALA A 230 30.53 33.86 44.66
N ILE A 231 29.82 34.69 45.43
CA ILE A 231 30.12 36.13 45.59
C ILE A 231 29.82 36.51 47.05
N THR A 232 30.75 36.27 47.97
CA THR A 232 30.89 37.08 49.19
C THR A 232 32.32 36.98 49.74
N ALA A 233 32.84 38.15 50.16
CA ALA A 233 34.12 38.48 50.82
C ALA A 233 35.29 38.80 49.87
#